data_AF-A0A8B8GJX4-F1
#
_entry.id   AF-A0A8B8GJX4-F1
#
_cell.length_a   1.000
_cell.length_b   1.000
_cell.length_c   1.000
_cell.angle_alpha   90.00
_cell.angle_beta   90.00
_cell.angle_gamma   90.00
#
_symmetry.space_group_name_H-M   'P 1'
#
loop_
_entity.id
_entity.type
_entity.pdbx_description
1 polymer ?
#
loop_
_entity_poly.entity_id
_entity_poly.type
_entity_poly.pdbx_seq_one_letter_code
_entity_poly.pdbx_strand_id
1 'polypeptide(L)'
;MAAFKGKLLIWKRRVNDNNLDMFPLTANTKFTDKIIPIINDSLTLSDQKLDHYFSSLDLKLFDWVRNPFNPSLETSHFSLKEEEELAELKNDRTFQMKFNELELSQFWIYTKKEYPNLTKLAHSVLLPFSTSYLCEVAFSALNEIKNKKRERLINVEEELRVAHRRFHHELIHYIGLVACSIRHAY
;
A
#
# COMPACT_ATOMS: atom_id res chain seq x y z
N MET A 1 4.10 -4.41 7.21
CA MET A 1 3.25 -5.15 8.17
C MET A 1 4.01 -5.67 9.38
N ALA A 2 5.02 -6.54 9.21
CA ALA A 2 5.80 -7.12 10.32
C ALA A 2 6.42 -6.08 11.27
N ALA A 3 6.99 -4.99 10.72
CA ALA A 3 7.53 -3.90 11.53
C ALA A 3 6.48 -3.20 12.40
N PHE A 4 5.23 -3.08 11.93
CA PHE A 4 4.14 -2.49 12.72
C PHE A 4 3.70 -3.42 13.85
N LYS A 5 3.57 -4.73 13.59
CA LYS A 5 3.36 -5.74 14.65
C LYS A 5 4.47 -5.74 15.68
N GLY A 6 5.73 -5.61 15.24
CA GLY A 6 6.88 -5.45 16.13
C GLY A 6 6.74 -4.21 17.03
N LYS A 7 6.29 -3.08 16.48
CA LYS A 7 5.99 -1.87 17.27
C LYS A 7 4.84 -2.09 18.25
N LEU A 8 3.76 -2.79 17.88
CA LEU A 8 2.66 -3.11 18.80
C LEU A 8 3.14 -3.94 20.00
N LEU A 9 4.03 -4.91 19.79
CA LEU A 9 4.63 -5.68 20.89
C LEU A 9 5.48 -4.81 21.82
N ILE A 10 6.28 -3.90 21.26
CA ILE A 10 7.05 -2.92 22.05
C ILE A 10 6.12 -2.02 22.87
N TRP A 11 5.01 -1.56 22.26
CA TRP A 11 4.04 -0.70 22.93
C TRP A 11 3.30 -1.42 24.04
N LYS A 12 2.82 -2.66 23.82
CA LYS A 12 2.20 -3.50 24.86
C LYS A 12 3.14 -3.67 26.07
N ARG A 13 4.42 -3.97 25.82
CA ARG A 13 5.44 -4.09 26.88
C ARG A 13 5.57 -2.80 27.68
N ARG A 14 5.78 -1.67 26.99
CA ARG A 14 5.99 -0.38 27.65
C ARG A 14 4.76 0.10 28.43
N VAL A 15 3.55 -0.14 27.91
CA VAL A 15 2.30 0.18 28.60
C VAL A 15 2.17 -0.61 29.91
N ASN A 16 2.60 -1.88 29.92
CA ASN A 16 2.64 -2.69 31.15
C ASN A 16 3.69 -2.20 32.16
N ASP A 17 4.77 -1.57 31.68
CA ASP A 17 5.79 -0.92 32.52
C ASP A 17 5.37 0.51 32.96
N ASN A 18 4.09 0.87 32.79
CA ASN A 18 3.53 2.22 33.03
C ASN A 18 4.21 3.34 32.21
N ASN A 19 4.89 3.00 31.12
CA ASN A 19 5.49 3.95 30.19
C ASN A 19 4.55 4.20 29.01
N LEU A 20 4.10 5.46 28.86
CA LEU A 20 3.19 5.90 27.79
C LEU A 20 3.85 6.84 26.76
N ASP A 21 5.18 6.83 26.61
CA ASP A 21 5.92 7.76 25.72
C ASP A 21 5.46 7.69 24.25
N MET A 22 4.95 6.54 23.82
CA MET A 22 4.40 6.33 22.48
C MET A 22 3.04 7.02 22.25
N PHE A 23 2.40 7.50 23.32
CA PHE A 23 1.14 8.22 23.31
C PHE A 23 1.30 9.58 24.00
N PRO A 24 1.87 10.61 23.31
CA PRO A 24 2.20 11.88 23.93
C PRO A 24 1.01 12.60 24.59
N LEU A 25 -0.20 12.37 24.08
CA LEU A 25 -1.43 12.95 24.61
C LEU A 25 -1.92 12.28 25.90
N THR A 26 -1.54 11.02 26.16
CA THR A 26 -1.93 10.28 27.37
C THR A 26 -0.81 10.20 28.40
N ALA A 27 0.45 10.38 27.98
CA ALA A 27 1.63 10.37 28.85
C ALA A 27 1.58 11.40 30.00
N ASN A 28 0.93 12.55 29.78
CA ASN A 28 0.82 13.62 30.79
C ASN A 28 -0.47 13.55 31.64
N THR A 29 -1.23 12.46 31.58
CA THR A 29 -2.53 12.36 32.26
C THR A 29 -2.39 11.77 33.67
N LYS A 30 -3.21 12.26 34.62
CA LYS A 30 -3.22 11.77 36.01
C LYS A 30 -4.03 10.47 36.20
N PHE A 31 -4.61 9.92 35.13
CA PHE A 31 -5.54 8.80 35.16
C PHE A 31 -4.94 7.53 34.53
N THR A 32 -3.61 7.41 34.55
CA THR A 32 -2.84 6.34 33.91
C THR A 32 -3.40 4.95 34.24
N ASP A 33 -3.74 4.69 35.50
CA ASP A 33 -4.25 3.40 35.98
C ASP A 33 -5.57 2.98 35.31
N LYS A 34 -6.43 3.94 34.94
CA LYS A 34 -7.71 3.67 34.25
C LYS A 34 -7.55 3.59 32.74
N ILE A 35 -6.52 4.24 32.20
CA ILE A 35 -6.27 4.36 30.76
C ILE A 35 -5.46 3.16 30.24
N ILE A 36 -4.52 2.64 31.03
CA ILE A 36 -3.67 1.49 30.68
C ILE A 36 -4.48 0.27 30.21
N PRO A 37 -5.53 -0.17 30.92
CA PRO A 37 -6.36 -1.30 30.47
C PRO A 37 -7.00 -1.05 29.11
N ILE A 38 -7.53 0.16 28.89
CA ILE A 38 -8.17 0.56 27.63
C ILE A 38 -7.17 0.57 26.47
N ILE A 39 -5.95 1.07 26.71
CA ILE A 39 -4.87 1.05 25.73
C ILE A 39 -4.47 -0.39 25.39
N ASN A 40 -4.31 -1.25 26.39
CA ASN A 40 -3.96 -2.66 26.19
C ASN A 40 -5.02 -3.42 25.41
N ASP A 41 -6.31 -3.21 25.72
CA ASP A 41 -7.42 -3.78 24.97
C ASP A 41 -7.42 -3.29 23.53
N SER A 42 -7.21 -1.99 23.31
CA SER A 42 -7.12 -1.40 21.97
C SER A 42 -5.96 -1.97 21.16
N LEU A 43 -4.76 -2.07 21.76
CA LEU A 43 -3.58 -2.64 21.11
C LEU A 43 -3.78 -4.13 20.77
N THR A 44 -4.48 -4.87 21.63
CA THR A 44 -4.82 -6.28 21.41
C THR A 44 -5.82 -6.44 20.28
N LEU A 45 -6.86 -5.61 20.25
CA LEU A 45 -7.84 -5.60 19.16
C LEU A 45 -7.20 -5.21 17.83
N SER A 46 -6.28 -4.23 17.83
CA SER A 46 -5.53 -3.84 16.63
C SER A 46 -4.68 -4.99 16.12
N ASP A 47 -3.96 -5.69 16.99
CA ASP A 47 -3.15 -6.86 16.64
C ASP A 47 -4.01 -7.98 16.01
N GLN A 48 -5.15 -8.30 16.64
CA GLN A 48 -6.10 -9.28 16.12
C GLN A 48 -6.71 -8.90 14.77
N LYS A 49 -7.07 -7.63 14.57
CA LYS A 49 -7.58 -7.15 13.28
C LYS A 49 -6.51 -7.22 12.20
N LEU A 50 -5.28 -6.86 12.54
CA LEU A 50 -4.15 -6.98 11.63
C LEU A 50 -3.87 -8.43 11.25
N ASP A 51 -4.02 -9.37 12.18
CA ASP A 51 -4.04 -10.80 11.85
C ASP A 51 -5.21 -11.13 10.94
N HIS A 52 -6.44 -10.77 11.30
CA HIS A 52 -7.62 -11.13 10.52
C HIS A 52 -7.58 -10.61 9.08
N TYR A 53 -7.20 -9.35 8.86
CA TYR A 53 -7.19 -8.73 7.53
C TYR A 53 -5.98 -9.10 6.68
N PHE A 54 -4.85 -9.51 7.29
CA PHE A 54 -3.59 -9.73 6.57
C PHE A 54 -2.99 -11.13 6.78
N SER A 55 -3.69 -12.04 7.46
CA SER A 55 -3.25 -13.43 7.73
C SER A 55 -3.04 -14.25 6.45
N SER A 56 -3.64 -13.84 5.34
CA SER A 56 -3.50 -14.45 4.02
C SER A 56 -2.47 -13.76 3.11
N LEU A 57 -1.94 -12.58 3.48
CA LEU A 57 -0.96 -11.88 2.66
C LEU A 57 0.45 -12.35 3.02
N ASP A 58 0.93 -13.39 2.33
CA ASP A 58 2.37 -13.62 2.27
C ASP A 58 2.98 -12.63 1.26
N LEU A 59 3.49 -11.52 1.79
CA LEU A 59 4.11 -10.46 1.01
C LEU A 59 5.33 -10.95 0.21
N LYS A 60 5.95 -12.08 0.59
CA LYS A 60 7.08 -12.66 -0.14
C LYS A 60 6.64 -13.20 -1.50
N LEU A 61 5.39 -13.66 -1.63
CA LEU A 61 4.81 -14.08 -2.90
C LEU A 61 4.76 -12.96 -3.92
N PHE A 62 4.87 -11.69 -3.49
CA PHE A 62 4.81 -10.52 -4.35
C PHE A 62 6.18 -9.86 -4.57
N ASP A 63 7.27 -10.42 -4.03
CA ASP A 63 8.61 -9.84 -4.16
C ASP A 63 9.11 -9.81 -5.61
N TRP A 64 8.64 -10.74 -6.44
CA TRP A 64 8.95 -10.76 -7.88
C TRP A 64 8.41 -9.53 -8.62
N VAL A 65 7.33 -8.90 -8.12
CA VAL A 65 6.80 -7.67 -8.71
C VAL A 65 7.75 -6.51 -8.47
N ARG A 66 8.47 -6.51 -7.33
CA ARG A 66 9.45 -5.47 -6.98
C ARG A 66 10.80 -5.69 -7.63
N ASN A 67 11.21 -6.94 -7.78
CA ASN A 67 12.45 -7.30 -8.47
C ASN A 67 12.26 -8.65 -9.20
N PRO A 68 11.84 -8.64 -10.47
CA PRO A 68 11.60 -9.86 -11.24
C PRO A 68 12.90 -10.61 -11.57
N PHE A 69 14.05 -9.94 -11.47
CA PHE A 69 15.37 -10.50 -11.79
C PHE A 69 16.05 -11.20 -10.61
N ASN A 70 15.40 -11.28 -9.46
CA ASN A 70 15.96 -11.98 -8.30
C ASN A 70 16.01 -13.50 -8.56
N PRO A 71 17.17 -14.17 -8.37
CA PRO A 71 17.29 -15.61 -8.59
C PRO A 71 16.54 -16.45 -7.53
N SER A 72 16.28 -15.89 -6.34
CA SER A 72 15.65 -16.60 -5.21
C SER A 72 14.14 -16.40 -5.12
N LEU A 73 13.47 -16.08 -6.24
CA LEU A 73 12.02 -15.89 -6.27
C LEU A 73 11.28 -17.22 -6.16
N GLU A 74 10.27 -17.26 -5.30
CA GLU A 74 9.36 -18.39 -5.19
C GLU A 74 8.23 -18.26 -6.23
N THR A 75 8.08 -19.27 -7.09
CA THR A 75 7.08 -19.29 -8.18
C THR A 75 5.97 -20.32 -7.95
N SER A 76 5.87 -20.90 -6.76
CA SER A 76 4.92 -21.98 -6.41
C SER A 76 3.44 -21.67 -6.69
N HIS A 77 3.08 -20.38 -6.83
CA HIS A 77 1.73 -19.88 -7.08
C HIS A 77 1.47 -19.49 -8.54
N PHE A 78 2.47 -19.62 -9.41
CA PHE A 78 2.38 -19.26 -10.82
C PHE A 78 1.78 -20.41 -11.63
N SER A 79 1.06 -20.08 -12.69
CA SER A 79 0.74 -21.03 -13.76
C SER A 79 1.97 -21.26 -14.64
N LEU A 80 1.97 -22.39 -15.38
CA LEU A 80 3.06 -22.74 -16.31
C LEU A 80 3.46 -21.57 -17.22
N LYS A 81 2.49 -20.87 -17.81
CA LYS A 81 2.75 -19.74 -18.72
C LYS A 81 3.43 -18.57 -18.02
N GLU A 82 3.05 -18.29 -16.77
CA GLU A 82 3.65 -17.19 -16.00
C GLU A 82 5.07 -17.57 -15.56
N GLU A 83 5.34 -18.84 -15.25
CA GLU A 83 6.70 -19.32 -14.96
C GLU A 83 7.61 -19.25 -16.19
N GLU A 84 7.12 -19.66 -17.36
CA GLU A 84 7.84 -19.56 -18.64
C GLU A 84 8.16 -18.09 -18.97
N GLU A 85 7.16 -17.20 -18.93
CA GLU A 85 7.37 -15.77 -19.18
C GLU A 85 8.34 -15.14 -18.16
N LEU A 86 8.28 -15.52 -16.88
CA LEU A 86 9.22 -15.04 -15.87
C LEU A 86 10.64 -15.55 -16.12
N ALA A 87 10.79 -16.80 -16.55
CA ALA A 87 12.09 -17.38 -16.89
C ALA A 87 12.73 -16.69 -18.09
N GLU A 88 11.95 -16.36 -19.12
CA GLU A 88 12.40 -15.58 -20.27
C GLU A 88 12.78 -14.15 -19.87
N LEU A 89 11.88 -13.46 -19.15
CA LEU A 89 12.12 -12.10 -18.67
C LEU A 89 13.42 -12.00 -17.86
N LYS A 90 13.67 -12.95 -16.95
CA LYS A 90 14.90 -12.98 -16.13
C LYS A 90 16.18 -12.99 -16.96
N ASN A 91 16.15 -13.63 -18.12
CA ASN A 91 17.31 -13.78 -19.01
C ASN A 91 17.37 -12.70 -20.08
N ASP A 92 16.37 -11.83 -20.18
CA ASP A 92 16.34 -10.74 -21.15
C ASP A 92 17.12 -9.51 -20.65
N ARG A 93 18.26 -9.25 -21.30
CA ARG A 93 19.14 -8.12 -20.98
C ARG A 93 18.51 -6.75 -21.30
N THR A 94 17.66 -6.67 -22.32
CA THR A 94 16.97 -5.44 -22.71
C THR A 94 16.01 -5.02 -21.60
N PHE A 95 15.23 -5.97 -21.07
CA PHE A 95 14.35 -5.69 -19.94
C PHE A 95 15.10 -5.40 -18.65
N GLN A 96 16.24 -6.04 -18.39
CA GLN A 96 17.11 -5.67 -17.26
C GLN A 96 17.58 -4.21 -17.34
N MET A 97 18.00 -3.76 -18.52
CA MET A 97 18.37 -2.36 -18.72
C MET A 97 17.17 -1.43 -18.50
N LYS A 98 16.03 -1.75 -19.11
CA LYS A 98 14.80 -0.96 -18.97
C LYS A 98 14.29 -0.88 -17.54
N PHE A 99 14.45 -1.94 -16.75
CA PHE A 99 14.10 -1.96 -15.34
C PHE A 99 14.90 -0.95 -14.51
N ASN A 100 16.16 -0.71 -14.86
CA ASN A 100 16.99 0.30 -14.20
C ASN A 100 16.72 1.73 -14.68
N GLU A 101 16.13 1.89 -15.87
CA GLU A 101 15.79 3.19 -16.47
C GLU A 101 14.39 3.68 -16.07
N LEU A 102 13.44 2.76 -15.88
CA LEU A 102 12.02 3.05 -15.70
C LEU A 102 11.58 2.95 -14.24
N GLU A 103 10.54 3.70 -13.88
CA GLU A 103 9.84 3.45 -12.63
C GLU A 103 9.10 2.11 -12.68
N LEU A 104 8.86 1.50 -11.52
CA LEU A 104 8.29 0.16 -11.41
C LEU A 104 6.96 -0.01 -12.17
N SER A 105 6.06 0.96 -12.06
CA SER A 105 4.77 0.95 -12.76
C SER A 105 4.95 1.04 -14.29
N GLN A 106 5.87 1.88 -14.75
CA GLN A 106 6.18 2.06 -16.17
C GLN A 106 6.84 0.81 -16.76
N PHE A 107 7.73 0.16 -16.00
CA PHE A 107 8.36 -1.10 -16.38
C PHE A 107 7.30 -2.18 -16.64
N TRP A 108 6.37 -2.39 -15.71
CA TRP A 108 5.31 -3.39 -15.89
C TRP A 108 4.34 -3.04 -17.04
N ILE A 109 4.14 -1.76 -17.35
CA ILE A 109 3.40 -1.37 -18.56
C ILE A 109 4.19 -1.74 -19.82
N TYR A 110 5.50 -1.52 -19.82
CA TYR A 110 6.38 -1.80 -20.95
C TYR A 110 6.49 -3.31 -21.25
N THR A 111 6.57 -4.17 -20.23
CA THR A 111 6.63 -5.64 -20.37
C THR A 111 5.36 -6.26 -20.94
N LYS A 112 4.23 -5.54 -20.95
CA LYS A 112 2.92 -6.09 -21.33
C LYS A 112 2.88 -6.75 -22.71
N LYS A 113 3.61 -6.17 -23.67
CA LYS A 113 3.58 -6.64 -25.06
C LYS A 113 4.22 -8.01 -25.22
N GLU A 114 5.31 -8.26 -24.50
CA GLU A 114 6.12 -9.48 -24.63
C GLU A 114 5.73 -10.53 -23.58
N TYR A 115 5.37 -10.09 -22.37
CA TYR A 115 5.01 -10.95 -21.23
C TYR A 115 3.63 -10.60 -20.66
N PRO A 116 2.55 -10.81 -21.43
CA PRO A 116 1.21 -10.34 -21.08
C PRO A 116 0.61 -11.05 -19.85
N ASN A 117 0.89 -12.34 -19.62
CA ASN A 117 0.32 -13.08 -18.50
C ASN A 117 0.98 -12.64 -17.19
N LEU A 118 2.31 -12.60 -17.18
CA LEU A 118 3.12 -12.13 -16.07
C LEU A 118 2.79 -10.68 -15.71
N THR A 119 2.67 -9.80 -16.72
CA THR A 119 2.30 -8.40 -16.52
C THR A 119 0.90 -8.23 -15.93
N LYS A 120 -0.07 -9.06 -16.36
CA LYS A 120 -1.41 -9.04 -15.78
C LYS A 120 -1.38 -9.41 -14.30
N LEU A 121 -0.59 -10.41 -13.94
CA LEU A 121 -0.41 -10.80 -12.55
C LEU A 121 0.25 -9.67 -11.74
N ALA A 122 1.29 -9.02 -12.28
CA ALA A 122 1.96 -7.89 -11.62
C ALA A 122 1.00 -6.71 -11.36
N HIS A 123 0.15 -6.38 -12.32
CA HIS A 123 -0.88 -5.33 -12.14
C HIS A 123 -1.90 -5.70 -11.06
N SER A 124 -2.31 -6.97 -10.96
CA SER A 124 -3.23 -7.41 -9.90
C SER A 124 -2.66 -7.21 -8.50
N VAL A 125 -1.34 -7.28 -8.36
CA VAL A 125 -0.61 -6.99 -7.12
C VAL A 125 -0.48 -5.48 -6.89
N LEU A 126 -0.15 -4.69 -7.91
CA LEU A 126 0.11 -3.24 -7.77
C LEU A 126 -1.16 -2.39 -7.58
N LEU A 127 -2.29 -2.78 -8.18
CA LEU A 127 -3.52 -1.98 -8.16
C LEU A 127 -4.15 -1.84 -6.75
N PRO A 128 -4.23 -2.89 -5.90
CA PRO A 128 -4.73 -2.76 -4.53
C PRO A 128 -3.92 -1.79 -3.66
N PHE A 129 -2.60 -1.72 -3.87
CA PHE A 129 -1.76 -0.74 -3.17
C PHE A 129 -2.05 0.69 -3.64
N SER A 130 -2.31 0.86 -4.94
CA SER A 130 -2.67 2.14 -5.52
C SER A 130 -3.97 2.67 -4.93
N THR A 131 -5.01 1.83 -4.84
CA THR A 131 -6.32 2.22 -4.28
C THR A 131 -6.24 2.48 -2.78
N SER A 132 -5.47 1.70 -2.03
CA SER A 132 -5.27 1.92 -0.59
C SER A 132 -4.51 3.20 -0.32
N TYR A 133 -3.42 3.47 -1.06
CA TYR A 133 -2.66 4.71 -0.99
C TYR A 133 -3.54 5.93 -1.33
N LEU A 134 -4.34 5.84 -2.39
CA LEU A 134 -5.28 6.90 -2.76
C LEU A 134 -6.35 7.14 -1.68
N CYS A 135 -6.86 6.07 -1.05
CA CYS A 135 -7.75 6.18 0.10
C CYS A 135 -7.06 6.87 1.29
N GLU A 136 -5.82 6.51 1.62
CA GLU A 136 -5.05 7.16 2.69
C GLU A 136 -4.80 8.64 2.43
N VAL A 137 -4.47 9.01 1.19
CA VAL A 137 -4.33 10.41 0.77
C VAL A 137 -5.67 11.14 0.90
N ALA A 138 -6.78 10.53 0.47
CA ALA A 138 -8.13 11.11 0.60
C ALA A 138 -8.55 11.30 2.07
N PHE A 139 -8.31 10.31 2.92
CA PHE A 139 -8.57 10.42 4.36
C PHE A 139 -7.68 11.47 5.01
N SER A 140 -6.41 11.57 4.62
CA SER A 140 -5.47 12.59 5.14
C SER A 140 -5.92 14.00 4.76
N ALA A 141 -6.33 14.22 3.51
CA ALA A 141 -6.89 15.49 3.06
C ALA A 141 -8.18 15.85 3.82
N LEU A 142 -9.07 14.88 4.03
CA LEU A 142 -10.30 15.07 4.81
C LEU A 142 -10.00 15.43 6.27
N ASN A 143 -8.99 14.80 6.86
CA ASN A 143 -8.58 15.06 8.25
C ASN A 143 -7.90 16.42 8.39
N GLU A 144 -7.12 16.86 7.40
CA GLU A 144 -6.60 18.23 7.32
C GLU A 144 -7.72 19.26 7.23
N ILE A 145 -8.72 19.04 6.36
CA ILE A 145 -9.89 19.91 6.22
C ILE A 145 -10.63 20.01 7.55
N LYS A 146 -10.90 18.87 8.19
CA LYS A 146 -11.61 18.78 9.48
C LYS A 146 -10.87 19.53 10.62
N ASN A 147 -9.54 19.48 10.64
CA ASN A 147 -8.75 20.02 11.74
C ASN A 147 -8.29 21.47 11.52
N LYS A 148 -7.95 21.88 10.28
CA LYS A 148 -7.44 23.24 9.96
C LYS A 148 -8.52 24.24 9.53
N LYS A 149 -9.61 23.79 8.88
CA LYS A 149 -10.68 24.70 8.39
C LYS A 149 -11.91 24.76 9.31
N ARG A 150 -11.83 24.27 10.54
CA ARG A 150 -12.97 24.15 11.48
C ARG A 150 -13.71 25.46 11.75
N GLU A 151 -13.03 26.60 11.66
CA GLU A 151 -13.64 27.94 11.84
C GLU A 151 -14.18 28.58 10.54
N ARG A 152 -13.89 28.00 9.37
CA ARG A 152 -14.24 28.55 8.04
C ARG A 152 -14.99 27.59 7.11
N LEU A 153 -15.30 26.37 7.57
CA LEU A 153 -16.03 25.37 6.78
C LEU A 153 -17.52 25.73 6.70
N ILE A 154 -17.87 26.51 5.68
CA ILE A 154 -19.28 26.82 5.36
C ILE A 154 -19.92 25.63 4.63
N ASN A 155 -19.17 24.88 3.82
CA ASN A 155 -19.70 23.70 3.13
C ASN A 155 -18.64 22.62 2.88
N VAL A 156 -18.76 21.49 3.60
CA VAL A 156 -17.90 20.30 3.49
C VAL A 156 -18.02 19.64 2.11
N GLU A 157 -19.17 19.79 1.44
CA GLU A 157 -19.48 19.16 0.16
C GLU A 157 -18.68 19.76 -1.01
N GLU A 158 -18.47 21.08 -1.05
CA GLU A 158 -17.69 21.71 -2.13
C GLU A 158 -16.20 21.39 -2.02
N GLU A 159 -15.66 21.33 -0.81
CA GLU A 159 -14.27 20.93 -0.56
C GLU A 159 -14.04 19.45 -0.85
N LEU A 160 -14.98 18.58 -0.46
CA LEU A 160 -15.02 17.18 -0.90
C LEU A 160 -15.07 17.10 -2.42
N ARG A 161 -15.88 17.92 -3.10
CA ARG A 161 -16.00 17.95 -4.56
C ARG A 161 -14.73 18.46 -5.25
N VAL A 162 -13.97 19.38 -4.65
CA VAL A 162 -12.66 19.83 -5.16
C VAL A 162 -11.61 18.75 -4.98
N ALA A 163 -11.56 18.11 -3.80
CA ALA A 163 -10.69 16.98 -3.56
C ALA A 163 -11.02 15.82 -4.51
N HIS A 164 -12.31 15.47 -4.64
CA HIS A 164 -12.82 14.46 -5.57
C HIS A 164 -12.51 14.79 -7.03
N ARG A 165 -12.51 16.06 -7.45
CA ARG A 165 -12.07 16.47 -8.78
C ARG A 165 -10.57 16.30 -8.98
N ARG A 166 -9.75 16.57 -7.96
CA ARG A 166 -8.30 16.29 -7.97
C ARG A 166 -8.02 14.79 -8.05
N PHE A 167 -8.74 13.99 -7.25
CA PHE A 167 -8.72 12.53 -7.30
C PHE A 167 -9.14 12.00 -8.66
N HIS A 168 -10.26 12.49 -9.21
CA HIS A 168 -10.75 12.10 -10.52
C HIS A 168 -9.76 12.48 -11.64
N HIS A 169 -9.06 13.61 -11.52
CA HIS A 169 -8.04 14.01 -12.50
C HIS A 169 -6.78 13.14 -12.44
N GLU A 170 -6.29 12.78 -11.25
CA GLU A 170 -5.16 11.84 -11.10
C GLU A 170 -5.56 10.41 -11.48
N LEU A 171 -6.78 9.97 -11.14
CA LEU A 171 -7.33 8.68 -11.54
C LEU A 171 -7.54 8.62 -13.06
N ILE A 172 -8.08 9.68 -13.69
CA ILE A 172 -8.23 9.77 -15.15
C ILE A 172 -6.87 9.89 -15.83
N HIS A 173 -5.90 10.57 -15.24
CA HIS A 173 -4.55 10.63 -15.80
C HIS A 173 -3.88 9.26 -15.72
N TYR A 174 -4.04 8.52 -14.61
CA TYR A 174 -3.49 7.18 -14.44
C TYR A 174 -4.23 6.13 -15.28
N ILE A 175 -5.57 6.10 -15.22
CA ILE A 175 -6.43 5.29 -16.09
C ILE A 175 -6.24 5.70 -17.55
N GLY A 176 -5.99 6.96 -17.85
CA GLY A 176 -5.72 7.50 -19.18
C GLY A 176 -4.35 7.11 -19.70
N LEU A 177 -3.31 7.12 -18.86
CA LEU A 177 -1.99 6.56 -19.20
C LEU A 177 -2.09 5.05 -19.43
N VAL A 178 -2.85 4.34 -18.58
CA VAL A 178 -3.10 2.89 -18.71
C VAL A 178 -3.96 2.59 -19.95
N ALA A 179 -5.01 3.37 -20.23
CA ALA A 179 -5.93 3.16 -21.35
C ALA A 179 -5.37 3.66 -22.68
N CYS A 180 -4.56 4.73 -22.70
CA CYS A 180 -3.88 5.22 -23.89
C CYS A 180 -2.74 4.27 -24.29
N SER A 181 -2.06 3.67 -23.31
CA SER A 181 -1.10 2.57 -23.54
C SER A 181 -1.78 1.28 -24.02
N ILE A 182 -3.04 1.05 -23.63
CA ILE A 182 -3.87 -0.05 -24.17
C ILE A 182 -4.37 0.28 -25.59
N ARG A 183 -4.72 1.53 -25.90
CA ARG A 183 -5.30 1.94 -27.19
C ARG A 183 -4.27 2.13 -28.31
N HIS A 184 -3.00 2.39 -27.99
CA HIS A 184 -1.90 2.39 -28.98
C HIS A 184 -1.26 1.00 -29.20
N ALA A 185 -1.78 -0.04 -28.54
CA ALA A 185 -1.32 -1.42 -28.65
C ALA A 185 -2.32 -2.35 -29.38
N TYR A 186 -3.28 -1.78 -30.10
CA TYR A 186 -4.15 -2.46 -31.06
C TYR A 186 -4.00 -1.81 -32.45
#